data_AF-A0A453E0U9-F1
#
_entry.id   AF-A0A453E0U9-F1
#
_cell.length_a   1.000
_cell.length_b   1.000
_cell.length_c   1.000
_cell.angle_alpha   90.00
_cell.angle_beta   90.00
_cell.angle_gamma   90.00
#
_symmetry.space_group_name_H-M   'P 1'
#
loop_
_entity.id
_entity.type
_entity.pdbx_description
1 polymer ?
#
loop_
_entity_poly.entity_id
_entity_poly.type
_entity_poly.pdbx_seq_one_letter_code
_entity_poly.pdbx_strand_id
1 'polypeptide(L)' 'MKLAGGCPSLSDQLNVDAFLEQARSYDKASSNPVGWYIRNAQTRELSHPLPVMRAREMDEWSRSQEYRTLLQKMFR' A
#
# COMPACT_ATOMS: atom_id res chain seq x y z
N MET A 1 11.04 -2.60 -2.86
CA MET A 1 10.10 -2.29 -3.96
C MET A 1 10.91 -2.05 -5.22
N LYS A 2 10.38 -2.44 -6.39
CA LYS A 2 11.10 -2.42 -7.68
C LYS A 2 11.67 -1.03 -8.05
N LEU A 3 11.09 0.04 -7.51
CA LEU A 3 11.49 1.44 -7.74
C LEU A 3 12.08 2.17 -6.51
N ALA A 4 12.29 1.49 -5.38
CA ALA A 4 12.80 2.09 -4.14
C ALA A 4 14.09 1.41 -3.66
N GLY A 5 15.05 1.21 -4.56
CA GLY A 5 16.37 0.67 -4.20
C GLY A 5 16.35 -0.77 -3.70
N GLY A 6 15.49 -1.62 -4.26
CA GLY A 6 15.54 -3.07 -4.00
C GLY A 6 16.82 -3.71 -4.55
N CYS A 7 17.19 -4.89 -4.04
CA CYS A 7 18.33 -5.64 -4.55
C CYS A 7 18.18 -5.88 -6.07
N PRO A 8 19.12 -5.42 -6.92
CA PRO A 8 19.00 -5.51 -8.37
C PRO A 8 18.76 -6.94 -8.87
N SER A 9 19.41 -7.92 -8.25
CA SER A 9 19.25 -9.35 -8.59
C SER A 9 17.88 -9.94 -8.24
N LEU A 10 17.13 -9.33 -7.34
CA LEU A 10 15.79 -9.76 -6.93
C LEU A 10 14.69 -8.93 -7.60
N SER A 11 15.03 -7.86 -8.32
CA SER A 11 14.07 -6.91 -8.86
C SER A 11 13.06 -7.56 -9.81
N ASP A 12 13.50 -8.51 -10.63
CA ASP A 12 12.65 -9.26 -11.57
C ASP A 12 11.74 -10.28 -10.88
N GLN A 13 12.08 -10.69 -9.67
CA GLN A 13 11.29 -11.63 -8.86
C GLN A 13 10.18 -10.94 -8.08
N LEU A 14 10.18 -9.61 -8.03
CA LEU A 14 9.14 -8.83 -7.34
C LEU A 14 7.84 -8.81 -8.16
N ASN A 15 6.75 -9.26 -7.53
CA ASN A 15 5.42 -9.31 -8.10
C ASN A 15 4.53 -8.19 -7.53
N VAL A 16 4.05 -7.29 -8.39
CA VAL A 16 3.20 -6.14 -8.01
C VAL A 16 1.84 -6.60 -7.47
N ASP A 17 1.23 -7.61 -8.08
CA ASP A 17 -0.07 -8.13 -7.66
C ASP A 17 0.02 -8.72 -6.26
N ALA A 18 1.12 -9.42 -5.95
CA ALA A 18 1.37 -9.94 -4.60
C ALA A 18 1.50 -8.81 -3.55
N PHE A 19 2.11 -7.67 -3.91
CA PHE A 19 2.15 -6.51 -3.02
C PHE A 19 0.76 -5.90 -2.77
N LEU A 20 -0.08 -5.83 -3.81
CA LEU A 20 -1.46 -5.35 -3.68
C LEU A 20 -2.32 -6.32 -2.87
N GLU A 21 -2.14 -7.62 -3.05
CA GLU A 21 -2.81 -8.64 -2.24
C GLU A 21 -2.36 -8.59 -0.77
N GLN A 22 -1.07 -8.40 -0.52
CA GLN A 22 -0.54 -8.17 0.83
C GLN A 22 -1.16 -6.92 1.46
N ALA A 23 -1.31 -5.83 0.70
CA ALA A 23 -1.95 -4.60 1.16
C ALA A 23 -3.41 -4.83 1.58
N ARG A 24 -4.18 -5.60 0.80
CA ARG A 24 -5.58 -5.94 1.11
C ARG A 24 -5.71 -6.90 2.28
N SER A 25 -4.82 -7.89 2.39
CA SER A 25 -4.84 -8.85 3.50
C SER A 25 -4.43 -8.23 4.84
N TYR A 26 -3.62 -7.17 4.82
CA TYR A 26 -3.24 -6.44 6.03
C TYR A 26 -4.45 -5.85 6.78
N ASP A 27 -5.44 -5.33 6.06
CA ASP A 27 -6.67 -4.83 6.68
C ASP A 27 -7.46 -5.95 7.35
N LYS A 28 -7.57 -7.10 6.68
CA LYS A 28 -8.20 -8.30 7.23
C LYS A 28 -7.49 -8.79 8.49
N ALA A 29 -6.17 -8.73 8.53
CA ALA A 29 -5.41 -9.08 9.73
C ALA A 29 -5.73 -8.15 10.91
N SER A 30 -6.05 -6.87 10.64
CA SER A 30 -6.44 -5.88 11.65
C SER A 30 -7.93 -5.85 12.01
N SER A 31 -8.75 -6.75 11.46
CA SER A 31 -10.21 -6.73 11.65
C SER A 31 -10.70 -7.28 13.00
N ASN A 32 -9.81 -7.82 13.82
CA ASN A 32 -10.11 -8.30 15.17
C ASN A 32 -9.32 -7.48 16.22
N PRO A 33 -9.75 -7.46 17.49
CA PRO A 33 -9.14 -6.61 18.52
C PRO A 33 -7.62 -6.83 18.71
N VAL A 34 -7.16 -8.08 18.61
CA VAL A 34 -5.74 -8.43 18.75
C VAL A 34 -4.93 -7.91 17.56
N GLY A 35 -5.42 -8.14 16.34
CA GLY A 35 -4.81 -7.65 15.11
C GLY A 35 -4.79 -6.12 15.05
N TRP A 36 -5.86 -5.47 15.50
CA TRP A 36 -5.91 -4.03 15.65
C TRP A 36 -4.86 -3.52 16.63
N TYR A 37 -4.72 -4.17 17.80
CA TYR A 37 -3.70 -3.80 18.79
C TYR A 37 -2.28 -3.92 18.23
N ILE A 38 -1.96 -5.05 17.58
CA ILE A 38 -0.65 -5.29 16.96
C ILE A 38 -0.34 -4.24 15.90
N ARG A 39 -1.31 -3.95 15.01
CA ARG A 39 -1.17 -2.92 13.98
C ARG A 39 -0.83 -1.56 14.62
N ASN A 40 -1.60 -1.14 15.62
CA ASN A 40 -1.37 0.14 16.28
C ASN A 40 -0.02 0.19 17.02
N ALA A 41 0.37 -0.90 17.68
CA ALA A 41 1.68 -0.99 18.32
C ALA A 41 2.82 -0.81 17.32
N GLN A 42 2.74 -1.47 16.15
CA GLN A 42 3.75 -1.36 15.09
C GLN A 42 3.81 0.03 14.45
N THR A 43 2.68 0.70 14.26
CA THR A 43 2.65 1.99 13.56
C THR A 43 2.97 3.18 14.44
N ARG A 44 2.86 3.05 15.77
CA ARG A 44 3.00 4.17 16.72
C ARG A 44 4.37 4.83 16.74
N GLU A 45 5.43 4.07 16.54
CA GLU A 45 6.82 4.57 16.59
C GLU A 45 7.37 4.96 15.22
N LEU A 46 6.55 4.85 14.16
CA LEU A 46 6.98 5.16 12.81
C LEU A 46 6.70 6.63 12.48
N SER A 47 7.72 7.31 11.93
CA SER A 47 7.55 8.64 11.34
C SER A 47 6.80 8.63 10.00
N HIS A 48 6.71 7.45 9.37
CA HIS A 48 6.10 7.25 8.06
C HIS A 48 5.25 5.97 8.06
N PRO A 49 4.18 5.90 7.25
CA PRO A 49 3.38 4.68 7.18
C PRO A 49 4.21 3.52 6.64
N LEU A 50 3.88 2.30 7.08
CA LEU A 50 4.44 1.08 6.50
C LEU A 50 4.25 1.09 4.98
N PRO A 51 5.23 0.61 4.19
CA PRO A 51 5.11 0.61 2.72
C PRO A 51 3.84 -0.09 2.21
N VAL A 52 3.41 -1.16 2.89
CA VAL A 52 2.17 -1.88 2.58
C VAL A 52 0.92 -1.02 2.80
N MET A 53 0.89 -0.23 3.88
CA MET A 53 -0.19 0.72 4.17
C MET A 53 -0.22 1.84 3.13
N ARG A 54 0.94 2.32 2.70
CA ARG A 54 1.03 3.36 1.68
C ARG A 54 0.56 2.87 0.31
N ALA A 55 0.97 1.67 -0.09
CA ALA A 55 0.52 1.05 -1.35
C ALA A 55 -0.99 0.85 -1.36
N ARG A 56 -1.57 0.43 -0.23
CA ARG A 56 -3.02 0.32 -0.04
C ARG A 56 -3.74 1.64 -0.32
N GLU A 57 -3.28 2.72 0.33
CA GLU A 57 -3.89 4.04 0.20
C GLU A 57 -3.82 4.56 -1.24
N MET A 58 -2.69 4.33 -1.93
CA MET A 58 -2.55 4.67 -3.34
C MET A 58 -3.49 3.86 -4.24
N ASP A 59 -3.66 2.56 -3.97
CA ASP A 59 -4.60 1.70 -4.70
C ASP A 59 -6.04 2.18 -4.51
N GLU A 60 -6.44 2.56 -3.29
CA GLU A 60 -7.76 3.13 -3.00
C GLU A 60 -7.96 4.48 -3.71
N TRP A 61 -7.00 5.40 -3.58
CA TRP A 61 -7.05 6.71 -4.23
C TRP A 61 -7.12 6.60 -5.76
N SER A 62 -6.36 5.67 -6.36
CA SER A 62 -6.39 5.46 -7.82
C SER A 62 -7.76 5.03 -8.34
N ARG A 63 -8.61 4.46 -7.48
CA ARG A 63 -9.97 4.03 -7.81
C ARG A 63 -11.03 5.11 -7.58
N SER A 64 -10.66 6.21 -6.92
CA SER A 64 -11.57 7.27 -6.50
C SER A 64 -12.04 8.17 -7.65
N GLN A 65 -13.12 8.91 -7.41
CA GLN A 65 -13.66 9.84 -8.41
C GLN A 65 -12.77 11.07 -8.60
N GLU A 66 -12.08 11.49 -7.55
CA GLU A 66 -11.12 12.59 -7.57
C GLU A 66 -9.99 12.28 -8.54
N TYR A 67 -9.41 11.09 -8.47
CA TYR A 67 -8.34 10.68 -9.39
C TYR A 67 -8.82 10.66 -10.84
N ARG A 68 -10.00 10.09 -11.10
CA ARG A 68 -10.61 10.08 -12.45
C ARG A 68 -10.81 11.50 -12.99
N THR A 69 -11.25 12.42 -12.13
CA THR A 69 -11.46 13.83 -12.49
C THR A 69 -10.14 14.52 -12.84
N LEU A 70 -9.05 14.22 -12.11
CA LEU A 70 -7.72 14.73 -12.43
C LEU A 70 -7.23 14.22 -13.78
N LEU A 71 -7.39 12.93 -14.06
CA LEU A 71 -7.02 12.36 -15.37
C LEU A 71 -7.79 13.01 -16.52
N GLN A 72 -9.11 13.21 -16.37
CA GLN A 72 -9.93 13.87 -17.38
C GLN A 72 -9.48 15.31 -17.67
N LYS A 73 -9.03 16.05 -16.64
CA LYS A 73 -8.47 17.41 -16.82
C LYS A 73 -7.12 17.40 -17.52
N MET A 74 -6.31 16.38 -17.28
CA MET A 74 -4.93 16.29 -17.81
C MET A 74 -4.90 15.83 -19.27
N PHE A 75 -5.87 15.02 -19.70
CA PHE A 75 -6.00 14.53 -21.08
C PHE A 75 -6.93 15.39 -21.95
N ARG A 76 -7.24 16.61 -21.51
CA ARG A 76 -8.02 17.61 -22.25
C ARG A 76 -7.10 18.75 -22.67
#